data_AF-A0AA43ZHP1-F1
#
_entry.id   AF-A0AA43ZHP1-F1
#
_cell.length_a   1.000
_cell.length_b   1.000
_cell.length_c   1.000
_cell.angle_alpha   90.00
_cell.angle_beta   90.00
_cell.angle_gamma   90.00
#
_symmetry.space_group_name_H-M   'P 1'
#
loop_
_entity.id
_entity.type
_entity.pdbx_description
1 polymer ?
#
loop_
_entity_poly.entity_id
_entity_poly.type
_entity_poly.pdbx_seq_one_letter_code
_entity_poly.pdbx_strand_id
1 'polypeptide(L)'
;MSLDITPPRLGQSERNAADSAGGLPAGGFNALVPELDVTDLGRSLTFWCDLLGFAIAYDRKAANFAYLEREGAQIMLSQINGAWVTAPLEPPLGRGMNFQIEVSDIAAIAERLAQADWPLFRGVQDAVYNVGGEDRASRELLVQDPDGYLVRLAQRLPIGDA
;
A
#
# COMPACT_ATOMS: atom_id res chain seq x y z
N MET A 1 -22.29 -4.47 1.34
CA MET A 1 -22.74 -4.49 -0.07
C MET A 1 -21.54 -4.93 -0.89
N SER A 2 -21.67 -6.02 -1.64
CA SER A 2 -20.60 -6.51 -2.52
C SER A 2 -20.35 -5.49 -3.63
N LEU A 3 -19.11 -5.30 -4.01
CA LEU A 3 -18.76 -4.47 -5.18
C LEU A 3 -19.26 -5.16 -6.46
N ASP A 4 -19.83 -4.38 -7.37
CA ASP A 4 -20.22 -4.87 -8.69
C ASP A 4 -19.01 -4.79 -9.62
N ILE A 5 -18.55 -5.94 -10.10
CA ILE A 5 -17.31 -6.05 -10.86
C ILE A 5 -17.67 -6.00 -12.33
N THR A 6 -17.51 -4.82 -12.93
CA THR A 6 -17.65 -4.67 -14.37
C THR A 6 -16.55 -5.48 -15.06
N PRO A 7 -16.88 -6.32 -16.07
CA PRO A 7 -15.88 -7.05 -16.83
C PRO A 7 -14.81 -6.11 -17.40
N PRO A 8 -13.53 -6.49 -17.39
CA PRO A 8 -12.48 -5.62 -17.85
C PRO A 8 -12.59 -5.43 -19.37
N ARG A 9 -12.26 -4.22 -19.82
CA ARG A 9 -12.19 -3.90 -21.27
C ARG A 9 -11.10 -4.68 -22.01
N LEU A 10 -10.09 -5.15 -21.28
CA LEU A 10 -8.95 -5.90 -21.79
C LEU A 10 -8.86 -7.26 -21.06
N GLY A 11 -8.51 -8.31 -21.79
CA GLY A 11 -8.16 -9.60 -21.19
C GLY A 11 -6.84 -9.53 -20.40
N GLN A 12 -6.56 -10.52 -19.55
CA GLN A 12 -5.38 -10.48 -18.68
C GLN A 12 -4.06 -10.37 -19.47
N SER A 13 -3.91 -11.11 -20.56
CA SER A 13 -2.70 -11.03 -21.40
C SER A 13 -2.50 -9.66 -22.02
N GLU A 14 -3.58 -9.01 -22.47
CA GLU A 14 -3.54 -7.65 -23.02
C GLU A 14 -3.20 -6.62 -21.94
N ARG A 15 -3.75 -6.77 -20.72
CA ARG A 15 -3.40 -5.93 -19.57
C ARG A 15 -1.93 -6.03 -19.20
N ASN A 16 -1.35 -7.23 -19.27
CA ASN A 16 0.06 -7.48 -18.97
C ASN A 16 0.99 -6.86 -20.02
N ALA A 17 0.58 -6.92 -21.30
CA ALA A 17 1.35 -6.45 -22.44
C ALA A 17 1.09 -4.98 -22.80
N ALA A 18 0.16 -4.30 -22.12
CA ALA A 18 -0.17 -2.91 -22.36
C ALA A 18 1.07 -2.01 -22.20
N ASP A 19 1.07 -0.90 -22.96
CA ASP A 19 2.15 0.08 -22.93
C ASP A 19 2.44 0.53 -21.50
N SER A 20 3.72 0.48 -21.15
CA SER A 20 4.23 0.79 -19.82
C SER A 20 4.99 2.10 -19.83
N ALA A 21 4.76 2.95 -18.83
CA ALA A 21 5.55 4.16 -18.60
C ALA A 21 6.30 4.05 -17.26
N GLY A 22 7.54 4.55 -17.20
CA GLY A 22 8.41 4.45 -16.04
C GLY A 22 9.60 3.52 -16.26
N GLY A 23 10.08 2.89 -15.19
CA GLY A 23 11.25 2.02 -15.20
C GLY A 23 11.14 0.87 -14.21
N LEU A 24 12.24 0.14 -14.07
CA LEU A 24 12.37 -0.87 -13.04
C LEU A 24 12.45 -0.20 -11.65
N PRO A 25 11.93 -0.83 -10.59
CA PRO A 25 12.17 -0.37 -9.22
C PRO A 25 13.67 -0.22 -8.96
N ALA A 26 14.07 0.82 -8.23
CA ALA A 26 15.48 1.21 -8.07
C ALA A 26 16.36 0.07 -7.50
N GLY A 27 15.80 -0.77 -6.63
CA GLY A 27 16.46 -1.93 -6.02
C GLY A 27 16.23 -3.28 -6.72
N GLY A 28 15.56 -3.30 -7.86
CA GLY A 28 15.05 -4.53 -8.49
C GLY A 28 13.78 -5.05 -7.82
N PHE A 29 13.26 -6.19 -8.28
CA PHE A 29 12.00 -6.75 -7.78
C PHE A 29 12.18 -7.53 -6.47
N ASN A 30 11.30 -7.28 -5.50
CA ASN A 30 11.22 -8.04 -4.27
C ASN A 30 10.62 -9.44 -4.51
N ALA A 31 11.00 -10.38 -3.65
CA ALA A 31 10.46 -11.74 -3.67
C ALA A 31 8.97 -11.80 -3.29
N LEU A 32 8.50 -10.86 -2.47
CA LEU A 32 7.10 -10.73 -2.09
C LEU A 32 6.62 -9.32 -2.44
N VAL A 33 5.58 -9.24 -3.27
CA VAL A 33 4.94 -7.99 -3.69
C VAL A 33 3.44 -8.21 -3.66
N PRO A 34 2.71 -7.61 -2.70
CA PRO A 34 1.25 -7.66 -2.71
C PRO A 34 0.67 -6.94 -3.92
N GLU A 35 -0.34 -7.54 -4.57
CA GLU A 35 -1.22 -6.84 -5.50
C GLU A 35 -2.55 -6.54 -4.80
N LEU A 36 -2.94 -5.28 -4.78
CA LEU A 36 -4.19 -4.81 -4.18
C LEU A 36 -5.19 -4.49 -5.28
N ASP A 37 -6.35 -5.15 -5.21
CA ASP A 37 -7.53 -4.82 -5.98
C ASP A 37 -8.16 -3.55 -5.40
N VAL A 38 -8.13 -2.46 -6.16
CA VAL A 38 -8.65 -1.15 -5.72
C VAL A 38 -9.89 -0.73 -6.50
N THR A 39 -10.80 0.02 -5.88
CA THR A 39 -12.04 0.46 -6.56
C THR A 39 -11.79 1.58 -7.56
N ASP A 40 -10.86 2.48 -7.25
CA ASP A 40 -10.47 3.63 -8.06
C ASP A 40 -8.96 3.84 -7.97
N LEU A 41 -8.24 3.59 -9.07
CA LEU A 41 -6.78 3.71 -9.07
C LEU A 41 -6.31 5.14 -8.77
N GLY A 42 -7.01 6.17 -9.23
CA GLY A 42 -6.60 7.55 -9.03
C GLY A 42 -6.69 7.96 -7.55
N ARG A 43 -7.77 7.56 -6.87
CA ARG A 43 -7.93 7.77 -5.42
C ARG A 43 -6.86 7.00 -4.63
N SER A 44 -6.57 5.76 -5.03
CA SER A 44 -5.53 4.97 -4.39
C SER A 44 -4.14 5.57 -4.63
N LEU A 45 -3.81 6.03 -5.83
CA LEU A 45 -2.54 6.72 -6.09
C LEU A 45 -2.42 8.01 -5.27
N THR A 46 -3.49 8.78 -5.09
CA THR A 46 -3.47 9.96 -4.21
C THR A 46 -3.08 9.56 -2.78
N PHE A 47 -3.67 8.49 -2.24
CA PHE A 47 -3.31 8.00 -0.90
C PHE A 47 -1.87 7.45 -0.84
N TRP A 48 -1.54 6.50 -1.70
CA TRP A 48 -0.28 5.78 -1.64
C TRP A 48 0.92 6.67 -2.03
N CYS A 49 0.79 7.49 -3.07
CA CYS A 49 1.86 8.37 -3.52
C CYS A 49 1.89 9.69 -2.75
N ASP A 50 0.79 10.44 -2.72
CA ASP A 50 0.84 11.81 -2.19
C ASP A 50 0.87 11.82 -0.65
N LEU A 51 0.11 10.93 0.01
CA LEU A 51 0.07 10.89 1.47
C LEU A 51 1.20 10.04 2.05
N LEU A 52 1.37 8.80 1.57
CA LEU A 52 2.38 7.88 2.11
C LEU A 52 3.77 8.02 1.48
N GLY A 53 3.91 8.74 0.36
CA GLY A 53 5.18 9.03 -0.27
C GLY A 53 5.76 7.91 -1.14
N PHE A 54 4.92 7.01 -1.66
CA PHE A 54 5.37 6.04 -2.68
C PHE A 54 5.61 6.72 -4.03
N ALA A 55 6.57 6.22 -4.78
CA ALA A 55 6.76 6.57 -6.18
C ALA A 55 6.15 5.49 -7.07
N ILE A 56 5.62 5.89 -8.23
CA ILE A 56 5.28 4.95 -9.30
C ILE A 56 6.60 4.55 -9.99
N ALA A 57 7.01 3.30 -9.84
CA ALA A 57 8.16 2.76 -10.58
C ALA A 57 7.78 2.63 -12.05
N TYR A 58 6.64 1.98 -12.33
CA TYR A 58 6.02 2.00 -13.65
C TYR A 58 4.50 1.82 -13.56
N ASP A 59 3.79 2.22 -14.60
CA ASP A 59 2.34 2.02 -14.74
C ASP A 59 1.98 1.39 -16.09
N ARG A 60 0.77 0.84 -16.17
CA ARG A 60 0.12 0.46 -17.43
C ARG A 60 -1.25 1.12 -17.45
N LYS A 61 -1.32 2.35 -17.97
CA LYS A 61 -2.54 3.18 -17.90
C LYS A 61 -3.74 2.52 -18.56
N ALA A 62 -3.55 1.88 -19.73
CA ALA A 62 -4.63 1.16 -20.41
C ALA A 62 -5.19 -0.01 -19.59
N ALA A 63 -4.40 -0.55 -18.66
CA ALA A 63 -4.80 -1.62 -17.75
C ALA A 63 -5.31 -1.10 -16.39
N ASN A 64 -5.26 0.21 -16.10
CA ASN A 64 -5.47 0.75 -14.75
C ASN A 64 -4.65 -0.01 -13.70
N PHE A 65 -3.34 -0.05 -13.91
CA PHE A 65 -2.38 -0.72 -13.05
C PHE A 65 -1.20 0.21 -12.75
N ALA A 66 -0.70 0.17 -11.51
CA ALA A 66 0.52 0.85 -11.10
C ALA A 66 1.38 -0.05 -10.21
N TYR A 67 2.69 -0.01 -10.42
CA TYR A 67 3.69 -0.64 -9.57
C TYR A 67 4.39 0.44 -8.76
N LEU A 68 4.28 0.36 -7.44
CA LEU A 68 4.76 1.37 -6.51
C LEU A 68 5.98 0.89 -5.76
N GLU A 69 6.89 1.83 -5.43
CA GLU A 69 8.01 1.58 -4.53
C GLU A 69 8.22 2.71 -3.53
N ARG A 70 8.76 2.35 -2.36
CA ARG A 70 9.21 3.30 -1.34
C ARG A 70 10.25 2.64 -0.43
N GLU A 71 11.48 3.14 -0.42
CA GLU A 71 12.56 2.65 0.48
C GLU A 71 12.72 1.10 0.44
N GLY A 72 12.57 0.51 -0.74
CA GLY A 72 12.63 -0.94 -0.93
C GLY A 72 11.31 -1.68 -0.69
N ALA A 73 10.28 -1.08 -0.08
CA ALA A 73 8.93 -1.66 -0.08
C ALA A 73 8.29 -1.54 -1.47
N GLN A 74 7.54 -2.57 -1.88
CA GLN A 74 6.92 -2.64 -3.21
C GLN A 74 5.48 -3.15 -3.10
N ILE A 75 4.56 -2.47 -3.79
CA ILE A 75 3.13 -2.78 -3.83
C ILE A 75 2.63 -2.58 -5.26
N MET A 76 1.77 -3.48 -5.73
CA MET A 76 1.03 -3.29 -6.98
C MET A 76 -0.41 -2.85 -6.66
N LEU A 77 -0.90 -1.86 -7.41
CA LEU A 77 -2.30 -1.45 -7.39
C LEU A 77 -2.93 -1.79 -8.74
N SER A 78 -4.05 -2.50 -8.71
CA SER A 78 -4.79 -2.90 -9.90
C SER A 78 -6.24 -2.54 -9.68
N GLN A 79 -6.80 -1.69 -10.55
CA GLN A 79 -8.24 -1.43 -10.43
C GLN A 79 -9.01 -2.73 -10.70
N ILE A 80 -9.98 -3.00 -9.82
CA ILE A 80 -10.76 -4.24 -9.80
C ILE A 80 -11.24 -4.58 -11.21
N ASN A 81 -10.89 -5.79 -11.63
CA ASN A 81 -11.12 -6.30 -12.98
C ASN A 81 -11.63 -7.75 -12.99
N GLY A 82 -11.79 -8.37 -11.82
CA GLY A 82 -12.29 -9.73 -11.69
C GLY A 82 -11.25 -10.86 -11.81
N ALA A 83 -10.00 -10.58 -12.20
CA ALA A 83 -8.99 -11.64 -12.43
C ALA A 83 -8.58 -12.37 -11.13
N TRP A 84 -8.46 -11.66 -10.02
CA TRP A 84 -7.92 -12.19 -8.76
C TRP A 84 -8.98 -12.36 -7.66
N VAL A 85 -10.26 -12.40 -8.03
CA VAL A 85 -11.38 -12.45 -7.08
C VAL A 85 -11.63 -13.90 -6.67
N THR A 86 -11.26 -14.22 -5.43
CA THR A 86 -11.43 -15.56 -4.85
C THR A 86 -12.74 -15.73 -4.07
N ALA A 87 -13.36 -14.61 -3.68
CA ALA A 87 -14.64 -14.52 -3.00
C ALA A 87 -15.26 -13.12 -3.24
N PRO A 88 -16.55 -12.89 -2.95
CA PRO A 88 -17.16 -11.56 -3.08
C PRO A 88 -16.35 -10.47 -2.35
N LEU A 89 -16.07 -9.36 -3.05
CA LEU A 89 -15.34 -8.23 -2.48
C LEU A 89 -16.28 -7.35 -1.67
N GLU A 90 -16.09 -7.32 -0.35
CA GLU A 90 -16.89 -6.54 0.58
C GLU A 90 -16.00 -5.56 1.37
N PRO A 91 -16.19 -4.23 1.25
CA PRO A 91 -15.41 -3.26 2.00
C PRO A 91 -15.65 -3.32 3.53
N PRO A 92 -14.64 -3.08 4.37
CA PRO A 92 -13.25 -2.80 4.01
C PRO A 92 -12.55 -4.03 3.42
N LEU A 93 -11.77 -3.83 2.36
CA LEU A 93 -10.99 -4.90 1.73
C LEU A 93 -9.77 -5.26 2.60
N GLY A 94 -9.20 -6.44 2.38
CA GLY A 94 -8.01 -6.90 3.11
C GLY A 94 -8.25 -7.32 4.56
N ARG A 95 -9.49 -7.68 4.94
CA ARG A 95 -9.83 -8.07 6.32
C ARG A 95 -8.95 -9.22 6.81
N GLY A 96 -8.38 -9.05 8.00
CA GLY A 96 -7.47 -10.01 8.62
C GLY A 96 -6.00 -9.81 8.26
N MET A 97 -5.67 -8.88 7.35
CA MET A 97 -4.29 -8.54 6.98
C MET A 97 -3.90 -7.16 7.51
N ASN A 98 -2.60 -6.97 7.77
CA ASN A 98 -1.98 -5.65 7.89
C ASN A 98 -0.64 -5.68 7.15
N PHE A 99 -0.32 -4.61 6.43
CA PHE A 99 0.96 -4.45 5.76
C PHE A 99 1.90 -3.64 6.64
N GLN A 100 2.87 -4.29 7.27
CA GLN A 100 3.96 -3.58 7.92
C GLN A 100 4.94 -3.08 6.86
N ILE A 101 5.18 -1.77 6.84
CA ILE A 101 6.09 -1.10 5.92
C ILE A 101 7.07 -0.29 6.76
N GLU A 102 8.36 -0.60 6.63
CA GLU A 102 9.40 0.19 7.27
C GLU A 102 9.55 1.53 6.54
N VAL A 103 9.63 2.62 7.31
CA VAL A 103 9.79 3.98 6.79
C VAL A 103 10.84 4.72 7.61
N SER A 104 11.60 5.58 6.95
CA SER A 104 12.61 6.43 7.60
C SER A 104 12.03 7.55 8.47
N ASP A 105 10.85 8.08 8.11
CA ASP A 105 10.24 9.25 8.78
C ASP A 105 8.71 9.14 8.86
N ILE A 106 8.22 8.71 10.03
CA ILE A 106 6.80 8.67 10.36
C ILE A 106 6.21 10.07 10.57
N ALA A 107 6.99 11.01 11.11
CA ALA A 107 6.49 12.34 11.44
C ALA A 107 6.04 13.08 10.17
N ALA A 108 6.84 13.01 9.11
CA ALA A 108 6.50 13.61 7.82
C ALA A 108 5.23 12.99 7.19
N ILE A 109 5.03 11.68 7.33
CA ILE A 109 3.83 11.00 6.83
C ILE A 109 2.61 11.38 7.67
N ALA A 110 2.74 11.41 9.00
CA ALA A 110 1.67 11.81 9.91
C ALA A 110 1.22 13.26 9.65
N GLU A 111 2.15 14.17 9.36
CA GLU A 111 1.82 15.55 9.01
C GLU A 111 1.00 15.63 7.71
N ARG A 112 1.40 14.93 6.64
CA ARG A 112 0.64 14.89 5.38
C ARG A 112 -0.75 14.29 5.57
N LEU A 113 -0.88 13.22 6.35
CA LEU A 113 -2.16 12.61 6.67
C LEU A 113 -3.06 13.59 7.45
N ALA A 114 -2.51 14.31 8.42
CA ALA A 114 -3.25 15.32 9.18
C ALA A 114 -3.68 16.51 8.31
N GLN A 115 -2.81 17.00 7.42
CA GLN A 115 -3.14 18.09 6.48
C GLN A 115 -4.26 17.71 5.50
N ALA A 116 -4.40 16.42 5.19
CA ALA A 116 -5.47 15.88 4.34
C ALA A 116 -6.72 15.47 5.13
N ASP A 117 -6.77 15.69 6.45
CA ASP A 117 -7.81 15.20 7.36
C ASP A 117 -8.07 13.68 7.21
N TRP A 118 -7.02 12.91 6.92
CA TRP A 118 -7.15 11.47 6.68
C TRP A 118 -7.27 10.70 8.00
N PRO A 119 -8.29 9.86 8.19
CA PRO A 119 -8.51 9.16 9.45
C PRO A 119 -7.43 8.12 9.73
N LEU A 120 -6.86 8.17 10.94
CA LEU A 120 -5.95 7.15 11.42
C LEU A 120 -6.73 6.02 12.09
N PHE A 121 -6.37 4.78 11.78
CA PHE A 121 -6.85 3.61 12.52
C PHE A 121 -6.22 3.58 13.92
N ARG A 122 -4.95 3.98 14.01
CA ARG A 122 -4.23 4.23 15.26
C ARG A 122 -3.24 5.38 15.05
N GLY A 123 -3.26 6.35 15.97
CA GLY A 123 -2.29 7.44 16.00
C GLY A 123 -0.86 6.95 16.21
N VAL A 124 0.10 7.89 16.12
CA VAL A 124 1.53 7.59 16.34
C VAL A 124 1.74 7.07 17.76
N GLN A 125 2.37 5.90 17.89
CA GLN A 125 2.69 5.27 19.16
C GLN A 125 4.06 4.59 19.06
N ASP A 126 4.81 4.62 20.15
CA ASP A 126 6.04 3.87 20.28
C ASP A 126 5.74 2.50 20.93
N ALA A 127 6.42 1.47 20.45
CA ALA A 127 6.25 0.09 20.89
C ALA A 127 7.60 -0.62 21.00
N VAL A 128 7.72 -1.45 22.05
CA VAL A 128 8.87 -2.35 22.22
C VAL A 128 8.40 -3.78 22.04
N TYR A 129 9.02 -4.49 21.12
CA TYR A 129 8.73 -5.88 20.80
C TYR A 129 9.88 -6.77 21.26
N ASN A 130 9.55 -7.90 21.87
CA ASN A 130 10.52 -8.99 22.03
C ASN A 130 10.59 -9.77 20.71
N VAL A 131 11.74 -9.70 20.04
CA VAL A 131 12.01 -10.34 18.75
C VAL A 131 13.14 -11.33 18.94
N GLY A 132 12.80 -12.61 19.02
CA GLY A 132 13.79 -13.69 19.17
C GLY A 132 14.65 -13.58 20.44
N GLY A 133 14.12 -12.99 21.52
CA GLY A 133 14.85 -12.77 22.78
C GLY A 133 15.54 -11.42 22.89
N GLU A 134 15.50 -10.58 21.84
CA GLU A 134 16.02 -9.22 21.87
C GLU A 134 14.88 -8.20 21.81
N ASP A 135 14.99 -7.12 22.58
CA ASP A 135 14.03 -6.03 22.47
C ASP A 135 14.31 -5.21 21.19
N ARG A 136 13.23 -4.84 20.49
CA ARG A 136 13.24 -3.99 19.29
C ARG A 136 12.21 -2.87 19.46
N ALA A 137 12.66 -1.63 19.39
CA ALA A 137 11.81 -0.46 19.51
C ALA A 137 11.37 0.05 18.13
N SER A 138 10.11 0.46 18.02
CA SER A 138 9.47 0.90 16.78
C SER A 138 8.48 2.01 17.10
N ARG A 139 8.57 3.12 16.37
CA ARG A 139 7.48 4.10 16.26
C ARG A 139 6.54 3.63 15.18
N GLU A 140 5.24 3.65 15.43
CA GLU A 140 4.24 3.10 14.52
C GLU A 140 3.03 4.01 14.36
N LEU A 141 2.43 3.99 13.17
CA LEU A 141 1.09 4.53 12.93
C LEU A 141 0.31 3.56 12.04
N LEU A 142 -1.00 3.44 12.25
CA LEU A 142 -1.86 2.60 11.41
C LEU A 142 -2.92 3.44 10.72
N VAL A 143 -3.08 3.20 9.42
CA VAL A 143 -4.01 3.93 8.56
C VAL A 143 -4.65 2.95 7.58
N GLN A 144 -5.89 3.21 7.20
CA GLN A 144 -6.56 2.49 6.12
C GLN A 144 -6.46 3.27 4.82
N ASP A 145 -6.19 2.56 3.73
CA ASP A 145 -6.30 3.12 2.39
C ASP A 145 -7.78 3.36 1.98
N PRO A 146 -8.08 3.94 0.81
CA PRO A 146 -9.45 4.24 0.40
C PRO A 146 -10.40 3.04 0.36
N ASP A 147 -9.87 1.84 0.15
CA ASP A 147 -10.64 0.59 0.05
C ASP A 147 -10.68 -0.20 1.36
N GLY A 148 -9.89 0.21 2.36
CA GLY A 148 -9.89 -0.32 3.72
C GLY A 148 -8.70 -1.21 4.07
N TYR A 149 -7.74 -1.38 3.17
CA TYR A 149 -6.52 -2.14 3.43
C TYR A 149 -5.74 -1.49 4.59
N LEU A 150 -5.39 -2.28 5.60
CA LEU A 150 -4.72 -1.77 6.79
C LEU A 150 -3.21 -1.69 6.55
N VAL A 151 -2.67 -0.47 6.63
CA VAL A 151 -1.25 -0.17 6.49
C VAL A 151 -0.67 0.20 7.85
N ARG A 152 0.39 -0.49 8.26
CA ARG A 152 1.17 -0.18 9.46
C ARG A 152 2.52 0.37 9.03
N LEU A 153 2.74 1.66 9.21
CA LEU A 153 4.05 2.26 8.99
C LEU A 153 4.86 2.12 10.27
N ALA A 154 6.10 1.68 10.16
CA ALA A 154 7.00 1.44 11.27
C ALA A 154 8.34 2.14 11.03
N GLN A 155 8.79 2.93 11.98
CA GLN A 155 10.11 3.54 11.98
C GLN A 155 10.90 2.94 13.13
N ARG A 156 12.04 2.32 12.82
CA ARG A 156 12.91 1.74 13.83
C ARG A 156 13.43 2.83 14.78
N LEU A 157 13.38 2.54 16.07
CA LEU A 157 13.96 3.38 17.12
C LEU A 157 15.12 2.66 17.83
N PRO A 158 16.05 3.41 18.44
CA PRO A 158 16.90 2.89 19.51
C PRO A 158 16.06 2.46 20.73
N ILE A 159 16.53 1.46 21.49
CA ILE A 159 15.78 0.85 22.62
C ILE A 159 15.50 1.80 23.80
N GLY A 160 16.18 2.95 23.86
CA GLY A 160 15.95 3.97 24.89
C GLY A 160 15.04 5.12 24.45
N ASP A 161 14.61 5.14 23.20
CA ASP A 161 13.90 6.28 22.59
C ASP A 161 12.40 5.99 22.34
N ALA A 162 11.92 4.82 22.78
CA ALA A 162 10.51 4.41 22.73
C ALA A 162 9.77 4.65 24.05
#